data_AF-A0A3N9V7G7-F1
#
_entry.id   AF-A0A3N9V7G7-F1
#
_cell.length_a   1.000
_cell.length_b   1.000
_cell.length_c   1.000
_cell.angle_alpha   90.00
_cell.angle_beta   90.00
_cell.angle_gamma   90.00
#
_symmetry.space_group_name_H-M   'P 1'
#
loop_
_entity.id
_entity.type
_entity.pdbx_description
1 polymer ?
#
loop_
_entity_poly.entity_id
_entity_poly.type
_entity_poly.pdbx_seq_one_letter_code
_entity_poly.pdbx_strand_id
1 'polypeptide(L)'
;MKRAKVSSAIIGFLGFAALLLVASTPAKAAFVVGGENGWQMSFDGMINAFMVYTVQDNVQDKNGNILSNTATQGFSTRTGLLPSIFAFNVKSPTIDGVDYAARIGLYPQIQNNNSRTGFGPDTIGALDGGGGSRIDIREVFFTADGKFGQFLIGRALNLYQGKNILTDMTLIGVGVPLDTAGAGTTLGNIGYGYSYPSFGPQFRYTSPDFSGLKVALAVADPSRIGSANGDWATKTNQPRFEMELSYA
;
A
#
# COMPACT_ATOMS: atom_id res chain seq x y z
N MET A 1 0.24 -11.22 53.18
CA MET A 1 0.28 -10.54 51.87
C MET A 1 -0.80 -11.15 50.98
N LYS A 2 -1.96 -10.49 50.88
CA LYS A 2 -3.13 -10.99 50.13
C LYS A 2 -2.99 -10.60 48.65
N ARG A 3 -3.07 -11.59 47.76
CA ARG A 3 -3.09 -11.39 46.31
C ARG A 3 -4.44 -10.79 45.90
N ALA A 4 -4.43 -9.62 45.27
CA ALA A 4 -5.63 -9.00 44.71
C ALA A 4 -6.07 -9.81 43.47
N LYS A 5 -7.29 -10.35 43.52
CA LYS A 5 -7.98 -10.88 42.34
C LYS A 5 -8.72 -9.71 41.69
N VAL A 6 -8.36 -9.35 40.47
CA VAL A 6 -9.15 -8.41 39.66
C VAL A 6 -10.23 -9.22 38.97
N SER A 7 -11.48 -8.91 39.32
CA SER A 7 -12.70 -9.53 38.81
C SER A 7 -13.03 -8.98 37.43
N SER A 8 -13.24 -9.87 36.46
CA SER A 8 -13.74 -9.58 35.11
C SER A 8 -15.21 -9.16 35.16
N ALA A 9 -15.48 -7.89 35.46
CA ALA A 9 -16.76 -7.26 35.23
C ALA A 9 -16.58 -5.74 35.31
N ILE A 10 -16.39 -5.10 34.15
CA ILE A 10 -16.76 -3.73 33.74
C ILE A 10 -16.12 -3.57 32.35
N ILE A 11 -16.79 -4.08 31.32
CA ILE A 11 -16.63 -3.59 29.95
C ILE A 11 -18.01 -3.08 29.57
N GLY A 12 -18.38 -1.97 30.21
CA GLY A 12 -19.57 -1.20 29.89
C GLY A 12 -19.20 -0.15 28.87
N PHE A 13 -19.80 -0.22 27.69
CA PHE A 13 -20.09 0.90 26.78
C PHE A 13 -19.21 2.14 26.91
N LEU A 14 -18.08 2.17 26.19
CA LEU A 14 -17.56 3.42 25.64
C LEU A 14 -17.39 3.25 24.14
N GLY A 15 -18.50 3.49 23.43
CA GLY A 15 -18.42 3.96 22.06
C GLY A 15 -17.72 5.32 22.06
N PHE A 16 -16.46 5.35 21.67
CA PHE A 16 -15.86 6.55 21.10
C PHE A 16 -15.81 6.33 19.59
N ALA A 17 -16.88 6.78 18.93
CA ALA A 17 -16.77 7.25 17.57
C ALA A 17 -15.86 8.49 17.59
N ALA A 18 -14.54 8.27 17.54
CA ALA A 18 -13.61 9.32 17.16
C ALA A 18 -13.74 9.49 15.64
N LEU A 19 -14.80 10.18 15.21
CA LEU A 19 -14.83 10.83 13.92
C LEU A 19 -13.84 11.99 14.00
N LEU A 20 -12.54 11.67 13.91
CA LEU A 20 -11.53 12.66 13.62
C LEU A 20 -11.85 13.14 12.20
N LEU A 21 -12.45 14.33 12.11
CA LEU A 21 -12.39 15.14 10.91
C LEU A 21 -10.90 15.28 10.57
N VAL A 22 -10.43 14.45 9.65
CA VAL A 22 -9.19 14.70 8.94
C VAL A 22 -9.50 15.88 8.02
N ALA A 23 -9.40 17.09 8.56
CA ALA A 23 -9.09 18.25 7.77
C ALA A 23 -7.61 18.15 7.38
N SER A 24 -7.22 17.09 6.66
CA SER A 24 -6.05 17.18 5.79
C SER A 24 -6.51 18.02 4.61
N THR A 25 -6.51 19.34 4.77
CA THR A 25 -6.25 20.16 3.60
C THR A 25 -4.93 19.64 3.06
N PRO A 26 -4.86 19.05 1.85
CA PRO A 26 -3.55 18.78 1.27
C PRO A 26 -2.86 20.13 1.27
N ALA A 27 -1.72 20.24 1.95
CA ALA A 27 -0.92 21.44 1.88
C ALA A 27 -0.56 21.61 0.40
N LYS A 28 -1.29 22.49 -0.31
CA LYS A 28 -0.99 22.92 -1.66
C LYS A 28 0.19 23.89 -1.63
N ALA A 29 1.29 23.47 -1.01
CA ALA A 29 2.58 24.08 -1.19
C ALA A 29 3.39 23.14 -2.07
N ALA A 30 2.95 22.98 -3.33
CA ALA A 30 3.91 22.60 -4.36
C ALA A 30 4.89 23.76 -4.46
N PHE A 31 6.01 23.69 -3.74
CA PHE A 31 7.13 24.59 -4.01
C PHE A 31 7.66 24.16 -5.38
N VAL A 32 7.15 24.82 -6.43
CA VAL A 32 7.59 24.60 -7.80
C VAL A 32 9.00 25.16 -7.89
N VAL A 33 9.99 24.27 -7.89
CA VAL A 33 11.38 24.62 -8.18
C VAL A 33 11.66 24.24 -9.62
N GLY A 34 12.06 25.23 -10.41
CA GLY A 34 12.20 25.14 -11.86
C GLY A 34 11.15 26.03 -12.53
N GLY A 35 11.46 26.87 -13.50
CA GLY A 35 12.68 27.25 -14.21
C GLY A 35 12.15 28.10 -15.38
N GLU A 36 12.85 29.12 -15.86
CA GLU A 36 12.35 29.97 -16.98
C GLU A 36 11.97 29.16 -18.24
N ASN A 37 12.40 27.90 -18.32
CA ASN A 37 12.14 26.92 -19.38
C ASN A 37 10.89 26.03 -19.17
N GLY A 38 10.06 26.28 -18.15
CA GLY A 38 8.76 25.61 -17.97
C GLY A 38 8.75 24.23 -17.31
N TRP A 39 9.91 23.72 -16.87
CA TRP A 39 10.01 22.49 -16.09
C TRP A 39 9.63 22.74 -14.63
N GLN A 40 8.92 21.80 -14.01
CA GLN A 40 8.43 21.92 -12.64
C GLN A 40 8.90 20.75 -11.81
N MET A 41 9.54 21.02 -10.66
CA MET A 41 9.77 20.02 -9.62
C MET A 41 8.82 20.25 -8.46
N SER A 42 8.28 19.18 -7.90
CA SER A 42 7.40 19.26 -6.73
C SER A 42 7.57 18.06 -5.82
N PHE A 43 7.11 18.22 -4.59
CA PHE A 43 7.13 17.19 -3.57
C PHE A 43 5.72 17.03 -3.02
N ASP A 44 5.33 15.78 -2.74
CA ASP A 44 4.09 15.48 -2.04
C ASP A 44 4.30 14.30 -1.11
N GLY A 45 3.32 14.08 -0.24
CA GLY A 45 3.40 13.02 0.74
C GLY A 45 2.34 13.13 1.81
N MET A 46 2.40 12.18 2.73
CA MET A 46 1.58 12.15 3.93
C MET A 46 2.25 11.27 4.99
N ILE A 47 1.96 11.55 6.26
CA ILE A 47 2.30 10.65 7.36
C ILE A 47 1.04 9.90 7.76
N ASN A 48 1.11 8.57 7.72
CA ASN A 48 0.03 7.67 8.10
C ASN A 48 0.40 6.95 9.41
N ALA A 49 -0.33 7.26 10.48
CA ALA A 49 -0.03 6.82 11.84
C ALA A 49 -1.30 6.54 12.64
N PHE A 50 -1.33 5.40 13.33
CA PHE A 50 -2.44 4.92 14.14
C PHE A 50 -1.94 4.31 15.44
N MET A 51 -2.76 4.40 16.49
CA MET A 51 -2.63 3.58 17.70
C MET A 51 -3.63 2.43 17.58
N VAL A 52 -3.15 1.20 17.55
CA VAL A 52 -3.95 0.01 17.27
C VAL A 52 -3.80 -1.01 18.38
N TYR A 53 -4.93 -1.50 18.91
CA TYR A 53 -4.98 -2.65 19.79
C TYR A 53 -5.55 -3.83 19.01
N THR A 54 -4.72 -4.84 18.76
CA THR A 54 -5.10 -6.05 18.02
C THR A 54 -5.32 -7.18 19.00
N VAL A 55 -6.40 -7.94 18.80
CA VAL A 55 -6.63 -9.24 19.45
C VAL A 55 -6.74 -10.26 18.32
N GLN A 56 -5.89 -11.29 18.39
CA GLN A 56 -5.95 -12.42 17.47
C GLN A 56 -6.54 -13.62 18.20
N ASP A 57 -7.64 -14.13 17.66
CA ASP A 57 -8.25 -15.40 18.07
C ASP A 57 -7.69 -16.55 17.22
N ASN A 58 -8.00 -17.78 17.63
CA ASN A 58 -7.62 -18.98 16.89
C ASN A 58 -8.17 -18.92 15.46
N VAL A 59 -7.35 -19.29 14.49
CA VAL A 59 -7.71 -19.25 13.07
C VAL A 59 -8.08 -20.66 12.63
N GLN A 60 -9.14 -20.81 11.85
CA GLN A 60 -9.49 -22.10 11.25
C GLN A 60 -8.84 -22.18 9.86
N ASP A 61 -8.13 -23.28 9.56
CA ASP A 61 -7.59 -23.51 8.22
C ASP A 61 -8.72 -23.86 7.22
N LYS A 62 -8.38 -23.89 5.93
CA LYS A 62 -9.31 -24.27 4.85
C LYS A 62 -9.90 -25.68 4.97
N ASN A 63 -9.32 -26.54 5.82
CA ASN A 63 -9.76 -27.91 6.07
C ASN A 63 -10.58 -28.02 7.36
N GLY A 64 -10.84 -26.90 8.04
CA GLY A 64 -11.61 -26.86 9.28
C GLY A 64 -10.80 -27.10 10.55
N ASN A 65 -9.48 -27.24 10.47
CA ASN A 65 -8.64 -27.42 11.66
C ASN A 65 -8.45 -26.07 12.38
N ILE A 66 -8.62 -26.05 13.70
CA ILE A 66 -8.26 -24.88 14.50
C ILE A 66 -6.73 -24.82 14.59
N LEU A 67 -6.14 -23.90 13.84
CA LEU A 67 -4.76 -23.47 14.04
C LEU A 67 -4.74 -22.63 15.30
N SER A 68 -4.33 -23.26 16.41
CA SER A 68 -4.12 -22.59 17.68
C SER A 68 -2.94 -21.63 17.54
N ASN A 69 -3.18 -20.43 17.04
CA ASN A 69 -2.27 -19.33 17.25
C ASN A 69 -2.55 -18.86 18.67
N THR A 70 -1.64 -19.13 19.61
CA THR A 70 -1.78 -18.72 21.02
C THR A 70 -2.45 -17.36 21.07
N ALA A 71 -3.64 -17.23 21.66
CA ALA A 71 -4.41 -15.99 21.62
C ALA A 71 -3.50 -14.82 22.00
N THR A 72 -3.14 -14.00 21.02
CA THR A 72 -2.13 -12.97 21.18
C THR A 72 -2.83 -11.64 21.05
N GLN A 73 -2.52 -10.75 21.98
CA GLN A 73 -2.99 -9.39 21.98
C GLN A 73 -1.79 -8.46 21.96
N GLY A 74 -1.92 -7.32 21.30
CA GLY A 74 -0.83 -6.38 21.18
C GLY A 74 -1.32 -4.97 20.92
N PHE A 75 -0.68 -4.01 21.60
CA PHE A 75 -0.81 -2.60 21.30
C PHE A 75 0.37 -2.17 20.42
N SER A 76 0.11 -1.40 19.38
CA SER A 76 1.15 -0.83 18.53
C SER A 76 0.78 0.56 18.04
N THR A 77 1.76 1.45 18.03
CA THR A 77 1.70 2.68 17.23
C THR A 77 2.33 2.36 15.88
N ARG A 78 1.53 2.35 14.81
CA ARG A 78 1.90 1.81 13.50
C ARG A 78 1.31 2.59 12.34
N THR A 79 1.87 2.36 11.17
CA THR A 79 1.28 2.78 9.90
C THR A 79 0.16 1.81 9.48
N GLY A 80 -0.91 2.35 8.88
CA GLY A 80 -2.05 1.61 8.36
C GLY A 80 -1.77 0.87 7.05
N LEU A 81 -2.80 0.68 6.20
CA LEU A 81 -2.68 -0.06 4.94
C LEU A 81 -1.79 0.71 3.95
N LEU A 82 -2.13 1.96 3.65
CA LEU A 82 -1.29 2.82 2.84
C LEU A 82 -0.14 3.37 3.71
N PRO A 83 1.13 3.13 3.36
CA PRO A 83 2.25 3.66 4.10
C PRO A 83 2.24 5.18 4.16
N SER A 84 3.10 5.75 5.02
CA SER A 84 3.47 7.15 4.84
C SER A 84 4.14 7.30 3.47
N ILE A 85 3.96 8.46 2.83
CA ILE A 85 4.49 8.73 1.48
C ILE A 85 5.38 9.96 1.56
N PHE A 86 6.51 9.89 0.89
CA PHE A 86 7.35 11.03 0.57
C PHE A 86 7.83 10.90 -0.86
N ALA A 87 7.32 11.75 -1.75
CA ALA A 87 7.52 11.62 -3.17
C ALA A 87 8.08 12.89 -3.81
N PHE A 88 8.87 12.66 -4.86
CA PHE A 88 9.48 13.66 -5.72
C PHE A 88 8.89 13.53 -7.10
N ASN A 89 8.52 14.66 -7.70
CA ASN A 89 7.94 14.70 -9.03
C ASN A 89 8.65 15.71 -9.90
N VAL A 90 8.76 15.39 -11.17
CA VAL A 90 9.19 16.29 -12.22
C VAL A 90 8.12 16.31 -13.30
N LYS A 91 7.73 17.50 -13.77
CA LYS A 91 6.82 17.68 -14.91
C LYS A 91 7.48 18.57 -15.95
N SER A 92 7.41 18.17 -17.22
CA SER A 92 7.90 18.97 -18.35
C SER A 92 6.89 20.08 -18.73
N PRO A 93 7.33 21.13 -19.45
CA PRO A 93 6.40 21.87 -20.28
C PRO A 93 5.80 20.95 -21.36
N THR A 94 4.69 21.35 -21.96
CA THR A 94 4.13 20.63 -23.11
C THR A 94 5.09 20.74 -24.30
N ILE A 95 5.56 19.62 -24.82
CA ILE A 95 6.47 19.55 -25.97
C ILE A 95 5.75 18.75 -27.06
N ASP A 96 5.51 19.36 -28.22
CA ASP A 96 4.81 18.74 -29.35
C ASP A 96 3.43 18.13 -28.99
N GLY A 97 2.74 18.75 -28.04
CA GLY A 97 1.43 18.30 -27.56
C GLY A 97 1.48 17.13 -26.57
N VAL A 98 2.66 16.85 -26.00
CA VAL A 98 2.88 15.82 -24.98
C VAL A 98 3.40 16.45 -23.69
N ASP A 99 2.75 16.11 -22.58
CA ASP A 99 3.20 16.40 -21.23
C ASP A 99 3.97 15.18 -20.70
N TYR A 100 5.21 15.38 -20.24
CA TYR A 100 6.00 14.33 -19.62
C TYR A 100 6.05 14.53 -18.11
N ALA A 101 6.00 13.42 -17.37
CA ALA A 101 6.19 13.46 -15.93
C ALA A 101 7.05 12.30 -15.44
N ALA A 102 7.71 12.47 -14.31
CA ALA A 102 8.41 11.40 -13.60
C ALA A 102 8.12 11.49 -12.11
N ARG A 103 8.06 10.34 -11.44
CA ARG A 103 7.80 10.23 -10.01
C ARG A 103 8.69 9.19 -9.36
N ILE A 104 9.25 9.56 -8.20
CA ILE A 104 9.90 8.63 -7.26
C ILE A 104 9.20 8.77 -5.91
N GLY A 105 8.59 7.69 -5.43
CA GLY A 105 7.86 7.64 -4.16
C GLY A 105 8.53 6.73 -3.14
N LEU A 106 8.84 7.28 -1.97
CA LEU A 106 9.34 6.56 -0.80
C LEU A 106 8.20 6.30 0.17
N TYR A 107 8.12 5.07 0.67
CA TYR A 107 7.00 4.58 1.47
C TYR A 107 7.44 4.07 2.84
N PRO A 108 7.83 4.97 3.76
CA PRO A 108 8.28 4.57 5.09
C PRO A 108 7.15 4.11 6.01
N GLN A 109 7.56 3.34 7.02
CA GLN A 109 6.70 2.86 8.11
C GLN A 109 7.26 3.28 9.47
N ILE A 110 6.39 3.58 10.43
CA ILE A 110 6.79 4.20 11.72
C ILE A 110 7.08 3.19 12.84
N GLN A 111 6.65 1.94 12.68
CA GLN A 111 6.71 0.90 13.70
C GLN A 111 7.93 -0.02 13.55
N ASN A 112 8.37 -0.57 14.68
CA ASN A 112 9.59 -1.40 14.78
C ASN A 112 9.29 -2.88 15.10
N ASN A 113 8.10 -3.40 14.79
CA ASN A 113 7.70 -4.78 15.10
C ASN A 113 8.04 -5.19 16.55
N ASN A 114 7.57 -4.39 17.52
CA ASN A 114 7.85 -4.53 18.95
C ASN A 114 9.35 -4.59 19.37
N SER A 115 10.27 -4.18 18.48
CA SER A 115 11.66 -3.91 18.81
C SER A 115 11.85 -2.45 19.24
N ARG A 116 12.82 -2.22 20.12
CA ARG A 116 13.23 -0.86 20.50
C ARG A 116 13.89 -0.11 19.34
N THR A 117 14.46 -0.83 18.37
CA THR A 117 15.15 -0.26 17.21
C THR A 117 14.60 -0.83 15.90
N GLY A 118 14.70 -0.05 14.83
CA GLY A 118 14.33 -0.49 13.48
C GLY A 118 15.29 -1.50 12.84
N PHE A 119 16.40 -1.83 13.52
CA PHE A 119 17.38 -2.85 13.10
C PHE A 119 16.93 -4.28 13.45
N GLY A 120 15.62 -4.51 13.59
CA GLY A 120 15.08 -5.82 13.90
C GLY A 120 15.57 -6.89 12.89
N PRO A 121 15.68 -8.16 13.31
CA PRO A 121 16.19 -9.20 12.45
C PRO A 121 15.33 -9.29 11.18
N ASP A 122 15.98 -9.30 10.02
CA ASP A 122 15.40 -9.40 8.66
C ASP A 122 14.76 -10.79 8.43
N THR A 123 13.91 -11.23 9.37
CA THR A 123 13.59 -12.63 9.65
C THR A 123 12.27 -13.11 9.09
N ILE A 124 11.55 -12.29 8.32
CA ILE A 124 10.57 -12.79 7.36
C ILE A 124 10.94 -12.20 6.01
N GLY A 125 11.68 -13.00 5.23
CA GLY A 125 12.24 -12.60 3.96
C GLY A 125 11.22 -12.00 3.01
N ALA A 126 11.66 -11.00 2.25
CA ALA A 126 11.17 -10.57 0.93
C ALA A 126 9.66 -10.36 0.71
N LEU A 127 8.80 -10.46 1.72
CA LEU A 127 7.46 -9.91 1.68
C LEU A 127 7.59 -8.43 2.04
N ASP A 128 7.02 -7.59 1.19
CA ASP A 128 6.96 -6.14 1.30
C ASP A 128 6.23 -5.74 2.61
N GLY A 129 6.95 -5.75 3.74
CA GLY A 129 6.40 -5.60 5.10
C GLY A 129 7.03 -6.42 6.24
N GLY A 130 8.01 -7.30 5.98
CA GLY A 130 8.45 -8.34 6.94
C GLY A 130 9.33 -8.00 8.16
N GLY A 131 9.72 -6.75 8.45
CA GLY A 131 10.34 -6.45 9.76
C GLY A 131 11.08 -5.10 9.91
N GLY A 132 10.74 -4.33 10.94
CA GLY A 132 11.37 -3.04 11.28
C GLY A 132 10.89 -1.85 10.42
N SER A 133 11.26 -0.63 10.82
CA SER A 133 11.08 0.57 9.98
C SER A 133 11.89 0.45 8.69
N ARG A 134 11.20 0.30 7.56
CA ARG A 134 11.82 0.24 6.22
C ARG A 134 11.36 1.39 5.35
N ILE A 135 12.20 1.73 4.37
CA ILE A 135 11.83 2.55 3.23
C ILE A 135 11.55 1.59 2.07
N ASP A 136 10.29 1.52 1.68
CA ASP A 136 9.85 0.80 0.49
C ASP A 136 9.77 1.78 -0.69
N ILE A 137 10.14 1.32 -1.89
CA ILE A 137 10.11 2.12 -3.12
C ILE A 137 9.01 1.54 -4.02
N ARG A 138 7.82 2.14 -3.94
CA ARG A 138 6.64 1.67 -4.69
C ARG A 138 6.47 2.34 -6.04
N GLU A 139 6.97 3.55 -6.19
CA GLU A 139 6.78 4.32 -7.42
C GLU A 139 8.13 4.80 -7.95
N VAL A 140 8.46 4.39 -9.17
CA VAL A 140 9.60 4.87 -9.96
C VAL A 140 9.19 4.79 -11.41
N PHE A 141 8.50 5.81 -11.90
CA PHE A 141 7.93 5.76 -13.24
C PHE A 141 8.05 7.10 -13.97
N PHE A 142 7.90 7.00 -15.28
CA PHE A 142 7.78 8.11 -16.21
C PHE A 142 6.47 7.97 -16.98
N THR A 143 5.82 9.09 -17.28
CA THR A 143 4.64 9.15 -18.14
C THR A 143 4.83 10.08 -19.33
N ALA A 144 4.13 9.76 -20.41
CA ALA A 144 3.94 10.61 -21.58
C ALA A 144 2.44 10.71 -21.85
N ASP A 145 1.89 11.89 -21.63
CA ASP A 145 0.47 12.20 -21.68
C ASP A 145 0.18 13.08 -22.89
N GLY A 146 -0.75 12.69 -23.75
CA GLY A 146 -1.14 13.46 -24.92
C GLY A 146 -2.56 13.15 -25.38
N LYS A 147 -2.95 13.67 -26.55
CA LYS A 147 -4.27 13.37 -27.14
C LYS A 147 -4.50 11.87 -27.39
N PHE A 148 -3.43 11.09 -27.48
CA PHE A 148 -3.47 9.63 -27.64
C PHE A 148 -3.74 8.89 -26.32
N GLY A 149 -3.79 9.56 -25.17
CA GLY A 149 -3.89 8.94 -23.85
C GLY A 149 -2.57 9.06 -23.08
N GLN A 150 -2.29 8.10 -22.22
CA GLN A 150 -1.09 8.08 -21.37
C GLN A 150 -0.29 6.80 -21.61
N PHE A 151 1.01 6.94 -21.84
CA PHE A 151 1.96 5.85 -21.61
C PHE A 151 2.62 6.01 -20.26
N LEU A 152 2.80 4.91 -19.52
CA LEU A 152 3.58 4.82 -18.30
C LEU A 152 4.64 3.73 -18.48
N ILE A 153 5.87 4.02 -18.09
CA ILE A 153 6.97 3.07 -18.02
C ILE A 153 7.63 3.14 -16.65
N GLY A 154 7.87 1.98 -16.04
CA GLY A 154 8.60 1.87 -14.78
C GLY A 154 7.81 1.10 -13.74
N ARG A 155 8.07 1.38 -12.46
CA ARG A 155 7.40 0.76 -11.32
C ARG A 155 6.22 1.61 -10.88
N ALA A 156 5.03 1.03 -10.96
CA ALA A 156 3.79 1.62 -10.45
C ALA A 156 2.84 0.51 -9.95
N LEU A 157 1.73 0.89 -9.31
CA LEU A 157 0.68 -0.05 -8.90
C LEU A 157 0.18 -0.83 -10.11
N ASN A 158 0.07 -2.16 -10.05
CA ASN A 158 -0.44 -2.97 -11.16
C ASN A 158 -1.96 -2.76 -11.40
N LEU A 159 -2.44 -3.10 -12.60
CA LEU A 159 -3.86 -2.94 -12.98
C LEU A 159 -4.73 -4.01 -12.31
N TYR A 160 -4.29 -5.26 -12.28
CA TYR A 160 -5.08 -6.35 -11.72
C TYR A 160 -5.31 -6.14 -10.23
N GLN A 161 -6.58 -5.98 -9.82
CA GLN A 161 -7.00 -5.61 -8.46
C GLN A 161 -6.56 -4.20 -7.99
N GLY A 162 -5.97 -3.39 -8.89
CA GLY A 162 -5.51 -2.03 -8.58
C GLY A 162 -6.67 -1.12 -8.16
N LYS A 163 -7.78 -1.14 -8.91
CA LYS A 163 -8.99 -0.40 -8.52
C LYS A 163 -9.54 -0.83 -7.16
N ASN A 164 -9.56 -2.14 -6.88
CA ASN A 164 -10.12 -2.66 -5.63
C ASN A 164 -9.43 -2.05 -4.40
N ILE A 165 -8.09 -1.98 -4.39
CA ILE A 165 -7.36 -1.33 -3.29
C ILE A 165 -7.53 0.20 -3.30
N LEU A 166 -7.56 0.83 -4.48
CA LEU A 166 -7.70 2.29 -4.59
C LEU A 166 -9.07 2.79 -4.13
N THR A 167 -10.10 1.95 -4.23
CA THR A 167 -11.46 2.23 -3.75
C THR A 167 -11.76 1.59 -2.39
N ASP A 168 -10.79 0.96 -1.76
CA ASP A 168 -10.97 0.35 -0.44
C ASP A 168 -11.11 1.45 0.62
N MET A 169 -12.20 1.42 1.38
CA MET A 169 -12.43 2.37 2.48
C MET A 169 -11.34 2.28 3.57
N THR A 170 -10.66 1.13 3.68
CA THR A 170 -9.55 0.93 4.62
C THR A 170 -8.21 1.45 4.10
N LEU A 171 -8.13 1.94 2.85
CA LEU A 171 -6.87 2.39 2.23
C LEU A 171 -6.14 3.44 3.09
N ILE A 172 -6.86 4.46 3.56
CA ILE A 172 -6.34 5.49 4.47
C ILE A 172 -6.43 5.10 5.94
N GLY A 173 -6.87 3.88 6.24
CA GLY A 173 -7.08 3.36 7.59
C GLY A 173 -6.16 2.18 7.91
N VAL A 174 -6.62 1.35 8.85
CA VAL A 174 -5.90 0.18 9.36
C VAL A 174 -6.44 -1.10 8.71
N GLY A 175 -7.74 -1.36 8.82
CA GLY A 175 -8.34 -2.63 8.41
C GLY A 175 -7.69 -3.84 9.11
N VAL A 176 -7.54 -4.97 8.41
CA VAL A 176 -6.99 -6.19 9.01
C VAL A 176 -5.49 -6.03 9.27
N PRO A 177 -4.99 -6.20 10.51
CA PRO A 177 -3.56 -6.14 10.79
C PRO A 177 -2.83 -7.40 10.28
N LEU A 178 -1.57 -7.25 9.88
CA LEU A 178 -0.72 -8.39 9.50
C LEU A 178 -0.40 -9.29 10.71
N ASP A 179 -0.23 -8.67 11.88
CA ASP A 179 0.10 -9.31 13.15
C ASP A 179 -0.35 -8.45 14.35
N THR A 180 -0.11 -8.96 15.56
CA THR A 180 -0.35 -8.24 16.81
C THR A 180 0.84 -7.37 17.25
N ALA A 181 2.05 -7.62 16.75
CA ALA A 181 3.29 -6.97 17.18
C ALA A 181 3.64 -5.71 16.37
N GLY A 182 2.94 -5.45 15.26
CA GLY A 182 3.21 -4.31 14.40
C GLY A 182 4.33 -4.57 13.39
N ALA A 183 4.45 -5.76 12.82
CA ALA A 183 5.24 -5.97 11.61
C ALA A 183 4.50 -5.38 10.40
N GLY A 184 5.21 -4.59 9.59
CA GLY A 184 4.70 -4.13 8.30
C GLY A 184 3.51 -3.17 8.35
N THR A 185 3.08 -2.69 7.18
CA THR A 185 1.74 -2.11 7.05
C THR A 185 0.67 -3.14 7.38
N THR A 186 -0.52 -2.66 7.71
CA THR A 186 -1.67 -3.55 7.78
C THR A 186 -2.10 -3.99 6.39
N LEU A 187 -2.96 -5.01 6.33
CA LEU A 187 -3.48 -5.57 5.08
C LEU A 187 -4.71 -4.83 4.58
N GLY A 188 -5.40 -4.04 5.40
CA GLY A 188 -6.70 -3.50 5.00
C GLY A 188 -7.66 -4.65 4.70
N ASN A 189 -8.13 -4.76 3.45
CA ASN A 189 -8.88 -5.91 2.95
C ASN A 189 -8.09 -6.81 1.98
N ILE A 190 -6.76 -6.64 1.86
CA ILE A 190 -5.89 -7.55 1.10
C ILE A 190 -6.02 -8.97 1.67
N GLY A 191 -6.36 -9.93 0.81
CA GLY A 191 -6.58 -11.33 1.19
C GLY A 191 -7.98 -11.61 1.78
N TYR A 192 -8.76 -10.57 2.10
CA TYR A 192 -10.12 -10.66 2.65
C TYR A 192 -11.21 -10.13 1.70
N GLY A 193 -10.82 -9.54 0.57
CA GLY A 193 -11.74 -9.10 -0.48
C GLY A 193 -11.09 -9.01 -1.87
N TYR A 194 -9.77 -8.81 -1.93
CA TYR A 194 -9.01 -8.79 -3.17
C TYR A 194 -7.57 -9.23 -2.93
N SER A 195 -6.89 -9.69 -3.98
CA SER A 195 -5.45 -9.96 -3.94
C SER A 195 -4.67 -8.65 -4.02
N TYR A 196 -3.54 -8.55 -3.31
CA TYR A 196 -2.70 -7.35 -3.39
C TYR A 196 -2.24 -7.15 -4.85
N PRO A 197 -2.56 -6.02 -5.50
CA PRO A 197 -2.07 -5.75 -6.86
C PRO A 197 -0.55 -5.67 -6.91
N SER A 198 0.09 -5.28 -5.81
CA SER A 198 1.51 -4.95 -5.74
C SER A 198 1.91 -3.78 -6.64
N PHE A 199 3.09 -3.24 -6.36
CA PHE A 199 3.77 -2.31 -7.25
C PHE A 199 4.84 -3.09 -8.01
N GLY A 200 4.88 -2.94 -9.33
CA GLY A 200 5.74 -3.74 -10.19
C GLY A 200 6.24 -2.99 -11.42
N PRO A 201 7.37 -3.42 -12.01
CA PRO A 201 7.82 -2.93 -13.29
C PRO A 201 6.81 -3.27 -14.39
N GLN A 202 6.44 -2.27 -15.18
CA GLN A 202 5.46 -2.40 -16.25
C GLN A 202 5.62 -1.34 -17.33
N PHE A 203 5.15 -1.68 -18.52
CA PHE A 203 4.74 -0.74 -19.55
C PHE A 203 3.22 -0.72 -19.58
N ARG A 204 2.62 0.45 -19.46
CA ARG A 204 1.17 0.62 -19.47
C ARG A 204 0.76 1.67 -20.48
N TYR A 205 -0.32 1.39 -21.18
CA TYR A 205 -1.07 2.37 -21.95
C TYR A 205 -2.45 2.54 -21.33
N THR A 206 -2.89 3.78 -21.17
CA THR A 206 -4.25 4.15 -20.77
C THR A 206 -4.85 5.01 -21.87
N SER A 207 -6.02 4.63 -22.37
CA SER A 207 -6.69 5.35 -23.45
C SER A 207 -7.14 6.75 -23.03
N PRO A 208 -7.42 7.64 -24.00
CA PRO A 208 -8.26 8.81 -23.75
C PRO A 208 -9.62 8.40 -23.18
N ASP A 209 -10.33 9.40 -22.67
CA ASP A 209 -11.73 9.24 -22.31
C ASP A 209 -12.60 9.16 -23.57
N PHE A 210 -13.31 8.04 -23.74
CA PHE A 210 -14.27 7.84 -24.81
C PHE A 210 -15.70 7.94 -24.28
N SER A 211 -16.08 9.14 -23.83
CA SER A 211 -17.42 9.42 -23.28
C SER A 211 -17.73 8.58 -22.03
N GLY A 212 -16.80 8.60 -21.08
CA GLY A 212 -16.86 7.85 -19.82
C GLY A 212 -16.12 6.52 -19.88
N LEU A 213 -15.93 5.93 -21.07
CA LEU A 213 -15.19 4.68 -21.23
C LEU A 213 -13.67 4.93 -21.26
N LYS A 214 -12.93 4.19 -20.43
CA LYS A 214 -11.47 4.12 -20.46
C LYS A 214 -10.97 2.69 -20.43
N VAL A 215 -9.89 2.45 -21.17
CA VAL A 215 -9.22 1.16 -21.25
C VAL A 215 -7.76 1.34 -20.85
N ALA A 216 -7.25 0.48 -19.98
CA ALA A 216 -5.82 0.39 -19.70
C ALA A 216 -5.30 -1.02 -20.00
N LEU A 217 -4.11 -1.09 -20.58
CA LEU A 217 -3.40 -2.31 -20.92
C LEU A 217 -1.99 -2.23 -20.36
N ALA A 218 -1.51 -3.30 -19.73
CA ALA A 218 -0.15 -3.35 -19.22
C ALA A 218 0.56 -4.66 -19.60
N VAL A 219 1.84 -4.52 -19.91
CA VAL A 219 2.82 -5.61 -19.97
C VAL A 219 3.70 -5.46 -18.73
N ALA A 220 3.52 -6.35 -17.76
CA ALA A 220 4.16 -6.30 -16.46
C ALA A 220 5.17 -7.44 -16.29
N ASP A 221 6.14 -7.21 -15.41
CA ASP A 221 7.12 -8.21 -15.02
C ASP A 221 6.42 -9.42 -14.35
N PRO A 222 6.68 -10.66 -14.80
CA PRO A 222 6.02 -11.84 -14.24
C PRO A 222 6.51 -12.12 -12.82
N SER A 223 5.60 -12.61 -11.97
CA SER A 223 5.92 -13.00 -10.59
C SER A 223 5.90 -14.52 -10.45
N ARG A 224 6.80 -15.07 -9.62
CA ARG A 224 6.69 -16.47 -9.18
C ARG A 224 5.51 -16.59 -8.22
N ILE A 225 4.72 -17.64 -8.35
CA ILE A 225 3.61 -17.95 -7.44
C ILE A 225 4.05 -19.12 -6.57
N GLY A 226 4.11 -18.93 -5.26
CA GLY A 226 4.56 -19.94 -4.31
C GLY A 226 3.51 -20.27 -3.26
N SER A 227 3.52 -21.51 -2.78
CA SER A 227 2.88 -21.94 -1.54
C SER A 227 3.86 -21.81 -0.38
N ALA A 228 3.34 -21.55 0.82
CA ALA A 228 4.11 -21.57 2.07
C ALA A 228 4.85 -22.91 2.30
N ASN A 229 4.37 -24.00 1.67
CA ASN A 229 4.98 -25.34 1.74
C ASN A 229 6.13 -25.57 0.73
N GLY A 230 6.52 -24.56 -0.05
CA GLY A 230 7.68 -24.65 -0.94
C GLY A 230 7.40 -25.12 -2.37
N ASP A 231 6.13 -25.27 -2.77
CA ASP A 231 5.77 -25.46 -4.17
C ASP A 231 5.70 -24.11 -4.89
N TRP A 232 6.56 -23.90 -5.89
CA TRP A 232 6.61 -22.65 -6.65
C TRP A 232 6.39 -22.89 -8.14
N ALA A 233 5.52 -22.08 -8.74
CA ALA A 233 5.57 -21.79 -10.17
C ALA A 233 6.84 -20.96 -10.43
N THR A 234 7.93 -21.64 -10.79
CA THR A 234 9.26 -21.04 -10.96
C THR A 234 9.54 -20.55 -12.38
N LYS A 235 8.74 -20.95 -13.37
CA LYS A 235 8.92 -20.55 -14.77
C LYS A 235 8.18 -19.24 -15.04
N THR A 236 8.92 -18.19 -15.38
CA THR A 236 8.40 -16.85 -15.68
C THR A 236 8.87 -16.39 -17.06
N ASN A 237 8.67 -17.24 -18.07
CA ASN A 237 9.25 -17.08 -19.42
C ASN A 237 8.44 -16.14 -20.33
N GLN A 238 7.31 -15.62 -19.85
CA GLN A 238 6.42 -14.72 -20.58
C GLN A 238 6.07 -13.55 -19.67
N PRO A 239 5.87 -12.34 -20.22
CA PRO A 239 5.40 -11.23 -19.44
C PRO A 239 3.98 -11.49 -18.94
N ARG A 240 3.59 -10.78 -17.87
CA ARG A 240 2.21 -10.75 -17.41
C ARG A 240 1.45 -9.69 -18.19
N PHE A 241 0.31 -10.05 -18.76
CA PHE A 241 -0.58 -9.09 -19.42
C PHE A 241 -1.74 -8.77 -18.49
N GLU A 242 -2.01 -7.48 -18.32
CA GLU A 242 -3.13 -7.00 -17.53
C GLU A 242 -3.98 -6.02 -18.33
N MET A 243 -5.28 -6.03 -18.07
CA MET A 243 -6.23 -5.13 -18.68
C MET A 243 -7.20 -4.63 -17.63
N GLU A 244 -7.59 -3.37 -17.77
CA GLU A 244 -8.62 -2.74 -16.98
C GLU A 244 -9.59 -1.97 -17.88
N LEU A 245 -10.88 -2.05 -17.56
CA LEU A 245 -11.94 -1.27 -18.18
C LEU A 245 -12.63 -0.45 -17.08
N SER A 246 -12.95 0.81 -17.38
CA SER A 246 -13.82 1.64 -16.54
C SER A 246 -14.84 2.37 -17.37
N TYR A 247 -16.01 2.57 -16.79
CA TYR A 247 -17.04 3.47 -17.28
C TYR A 247 -17.54 4.33 -16.11
N ALA A 248 -17.57 5.65 -16.27
CA ALA A 248 -18.07 6.60 -15.28
C ALA A 248 -18.66 7.84 -15.97
#